data_AF-A0ABD0ZTG8-F1
#
_entry.id   AF-A0ABD0ZTG8-F1
#
_cell.length_a   1.000
_cell.length_b   1.000
_cell.length_c   1.000
_cell.angle_alpha   90.00
_cell.angle_beta   90.00
_cell.angle_gamma   90.00
#
_symmetry.space_group_name_H-M   'P 1'
#
loop_
_entity.id
_entity.type
_entity.pdbx_description
1 polymer ?
#
loop_
_entity_poly.entity_id
_entity_poly.type
_entity_poly.pdbx_seq_one_letter_code
_entity_poly.pdbx_strand_id
1 'polypeptide(L)' 'MTVLKNKGSTRFKNPIMKPCCKGFCGYYLDGKKMFTLCDDPKSFFFWDVVHPTQEGWKSIYSVLGNPLTKSLTKL' A
#
# COMPACT_ATOMS: atom_id res chain seq x y z
N MET A 1 -12.82 -13.01 0.28
CA MET A 1 -11.40 -12.69 0.50
C MET A 1 -11.26 -11.19 0.45
N THR A 2 -10.80 -10.55 1.52
CA THR A 2 -10.61 -9.10 1.52
C THR A 2 -9.12 -8.84 1.50
N VAL A 3 -8.67 -7.92 0.63
CA VAL A 3 -7.27 -7.45 0.52
C VAL A 3 -6.67 -7.06 1.89
N LEU A 4 -7.53 -6.65 2.82
CA LEU A 4 -7.18 -6.20 4.17
C LEU A 4 -7.32 -7.29 5.25
N LYS A 5 -7.96 -8.44 4.95
CA LYS A 5 -8.21 -9.55 5.89
C LYS A 5 -7.74 -10.90 5.35
N ASN A 6 -6.72 -10.93 4.48
CA ASN A 6 -6.23 -12.22 4.02
C ASN A 6 -5.40 -12.87 5.14
N LYS A 7 -5.81 -14.08 5.55
CA LYS A 7 -5.40 -14.84 6.75
C LYS A 7 -3.89 -15.18 6.84
N GLY A 8 -3.06 -14.71 5.92
CA GLY A 8 -1.60 -14.85 5.97
C GLY A 8 -0.85 -13.58 6.42
N SER A 9 -1.56 -12.48 6.68
CA SER A 9 -0.94 -11.16 6.89
C SER A 9 -1.52 -10.48 8.13
N THR A 10 -0.91 -10.77 9.27
CA THR A 10 -0.76 -9.82 10.40
C THR A 10 0.20 -8.67 10.05
N ARG A 11 0.49 -8.43 8.76
CA ARG A 11 1.60 -7.59 8.24
C ARG A 11 1.35 -6.10 8.40
N PHE A 12 0.11 -5.64 8.26
CA PHE A 12 -0.23 -4.22 8.45
C PHE A 12 -0.65 -3.97 9.90
N LYS A 13 0.32 -3.62 10.75
CA LYS A 13 0.12 -3.32 12.18
C LYS A 13 -0.14 -1.82 12.34
N ASN A 14 -1.40 -1.41 12.50
CA ASN A 14 -1.94 -0.07 12.88
C ASN A 14 -3.28 0.15 12.15
N PRO A 15 -4.14 1.13 12.53
CA PRO A 15 -5.43 1.30 11.85
C PRO A 15 -5.19 1.36 10.35
N ILE A 16 -5.82 0.41 9.64
CA ILE A 16 -5.57 0.05 8.24
C ILE A 16 -5.55 1.28 7.30
N MET A 17 -6.16 2.37 7.73
CA MET A 17 -6.36 3.64 7.02
C MET A 17 -5.26 4.69 7.24
N LYS A 18 -4.27 4.46 8.13
CA LYS A 18 -3.22 5.46 8.38
C LYS A 18 -2.25 5.49 7.18
N PRO A 19 -2.00 6.65 6.55
CA PRO A 19 -0.99 6.75 5.50
C PRO A 19 0.42 6.73 6.11
N CYS A 20 1.37 6.15 5.39
CA CYS A 20 2.78 6.21 5.77
C CYS A 20 3.36 7.62 5.59
N CYS A 21 3.01 8.28 4.50
CA CYS A 21 3.44 9.62 4.16
C CYS A 21 2.34 10.64 4.51
N LYS A 22 2.73 11.76 5.14
CA LYS A 22 1.85 12.89 5.45
C LYS A 22 2.48 14.19 4.97
N GLY A 23 1.68 15.08 4.37
CA GLY A 23 2.15 16.31 3.76
C GLY A 23 2.29 16.18 2.24
N PHE A 24 3.21 16.93 1.64
CA PHE A 24 3.45 16.89 0.19
C PHE A 24 4.41 15.75 -0.15
N CYS A 25 3.88 14.54 -0.24
CA CYS A 25 4.66 13.32 -0.48
C CYS A 25 5.48 13.39 -1.77
N GLY A 26 6.81 13.29 -1.65
CA GLY A 26 7.74 13.39 -2.76
C GLY A 26 8.17 14.83 -3.11
N TYR A 27 7.67 15.84 -2.39
CA TYR A 27 8.02 17.24 -2.61
C TYR A 27 9.10 17.73 -1.65
N TYR A 28 10.06 18.46 -2.20
CA TYR A 28 11.11 19.15 -1.46
C TYR A 28 11.05 20.64 -1.79
N LEU A 29 11.17 21.48 -0.77
CA LEU A 29 11.29 22.92 -0.90
C LEU A 29 12.65 23.33 -0.31
N ASP A 30 13.52 23.89 -1.14
CA ASP A 30 14.87 24.33 -0.75
C ASP A 30 15.67 23.25 0.02
N GLY A 31 15.60 22.01 -0.48
CA GLY A 31 16.27 20.85 0.13
C GLY A 31 15.59 20.28 1.39
N LYS A 32 14.53 20.91 1.89
CA LYS A 32 13.75 20.42 3.04
C LYS A 32 12.58 19.57 2.57
N LYS A 33 12.38 18.43 3.22
CA LYS A 33 11.22 17.57 3.00
C LYS A 33 9.96 18.28 3.49
N MET A 34 8.95 18.36 2.63
CA MET A 34 7.64 18.93 2.97
C MET A 34 6.63 17.85 3.39
N PHE A 35 7.16 16.72 3.86
CA PHE A 35 6.41 15.56 4.28
C PHE A 35 7.14 14.80 5.39
N THR A 36 6.37 14.05 6.17
CA THR A 36 6.88 13.08 7.15
C THR A 36 6.59 11.67 6.67
N LEU A 37 7.47 10.73 6.99
CA LEU A 37 7.28 9.31 6.70
C LEU A 37 7.08 8.51 8.00
N CYS A 38 6.43 7.36 7.86
CA CYS A 38 6.34 6.35 8.89
C CYS A 38 7.68 5.61 9.06
N ASP A 39 7.85 4.96 10.21
CA ASP A 39 9.12 4.29 10.55
C ASP A 39 9.39 3.04 9.69
N ASP A 40 8.35 2.26 9.38
CA ASP A 40 8.44 1.08 8.54
C ASP A 40 7.39 1.10 7.40
N PRO A 41 7.74 1.59 6.20
CA PRO A 41 6.83 1.61 5.06
C PRO A 41 6.27 0.24 4.65
N LYS A 42 6.93 -0.88 5.03
CA LYS A 42 6.46 -2.23 4.70
C LYS A 42 5.32 -2.71 5.62
N SER A 43 5.13 -2.05 6.77
CA SER A 43 4.04 -2.34 7.69
C SER A 43 2.77 -1.51 7.42
N PHE A 44 2.76 -0.70 6.35
CA PHE A 44 1.64 0.18 5.98
C PHE A 44 1.02 -0.24 4.64
N PHE A 45 -0.31 -0.28 4.58
CA PHE A 45 -1.01 -0.56 3.33
C PHE A 45 -1.05 0.67 2.41
N PHE A 46 -1.26 1.85 2.98
CA PHE A 46 -1.38 3.11 2.26
C PHE A 46 -0.09 3.94 2.33
N TRP A 47 0.34 4.45 1.19
CA TRP A 47 1.41 5.43 1.08
C TRP A 47 0.90 6.79 1.51
N ASP A 48 -0.14 7.30 0.86
CA ASP A 48 -0.88 8.51 1.23
C ASP A 48 -2.38 8.18 1.37
N VAL A 49 -3.26 9.16 1.39
CA VAL A 49 -4.71 8.91 1.61
C VAL A 49 -5.41 8.26 0.40
N VAL A 50 -4.73 8.09 -0.74
CA VAL A 50 -5.30 7.54 -1.98
C VAL A 50 -4.51 6.31 -2.47
N HIS A 51 -3.18 6.35 -2.39
CA HIS A 51 -2.31 5.38 -3.06
C HIS A 51 -1.84 4.26 -2.12
N PRO A 52 -1.84 2.98 -2.55
CA PRO A 52 -1.21 1.89 -1.81
C PRO A 52 0.33 2.02 -1.78
N THR A 53 0.96 1.46 -0.75
CA THR A 53 2.41 1.19 -0.76
C THR A 53 2.73 0.03 -1.70
N GLN A 54 4.03 -0.23 -1.92
CA GLN A 54 4.48 -1.44 -2.63
C GLN A 54 3.93 -2.73 -1.98
N GLU A 55 3.88 -2.79 -0.65
CA GLU A 55 3.31 -3.93 0.07
C GLU A 55 1.79 -3.98 -0.03
N GLY A 56 1.14 -2.82 -0.09
CA GLY A 56 -0.28 -2.71 -0.44
C GLY A 56 -0.58 -3.33 -1.81
N TRP A 57 0.20 -2.98 -2.85
CA TRP A 57 0.07 -3.55 -4.19
C TRP A 57 0.32 -5.06 -4.23
N LYS A 58 1.33 -5.56 -3.51
CA LYS A 58 1.56 -7.01 -3.37
C LYS A 58 0.35 -7.72 -2.73
N SER A 59 -0.26 -7.11 -1.72
CA SER A 59 -1.49 -7.64 -1.10
C SER A 59 -2.66 -7.67 -2.09
N ILE A 60 -2.88 -6.59 -2.84
CA ILE A 60 -3.91 -6.53 -3.89
C ILE A 60 -3.68 -7.63 -4.93
N TYR A 61 -2.46 -7.76 -5.45
CA TYR A 61 -2.13 -8.77 -6.45
C TYR A 61 -2.24 -10.21 -5.92
N SER A 62 -2.02 -10.45 -4.62
CA SER A 62 -2.23 -11.78 -4.02
C SER A 62 -3.68 -12.26 -4.12
N VAL A 63 -4.65 -11.33 -4.20
CA VAL A 63 -6.07 -11.63 -4.35
C VAL A 63 -6.49 -11.61 -5.82
N LEU A 64 -6.00 -10.62 -6.58
CA LEU A 64 -6.43 -10.38 -7.95
C LEU A 64 -5.61 -11.12 -9.00
N GLY A 65 -4.40 -11.60 -8.70
CA GLY A 65 -3.50 -12.22 -9.67
C GLY A 65 -4.17 -13.34 -10.44
N ASN A 66 -4.73 -14.34 -9.75
CA ASN A 66 -5.42 -15.46 -10.41
C ASN A 66 -6.66 -15.03 -11.23
N PRO A 67 -7.59 -14.21 -10.68
CA PRO A 67 -8.70 -13.66 -11.47
C PRO A 67 -8.24 -12.88 -12.72
N LEU A 68 -7.21 -12.04 -12.59
CA LEU A 68 -6.66 -11.26 -13.69
C LEU A 68 -6.04 -12.16 -14.76
N THR A 69 -5.16 -13.09 -14.36
CA THR A 69 -4.57 -14.07 -15.30
C THR A 69 -5.67 -14.84 -16.02
N LYS A 70 -6.65 -15.39 -15.30
CA LYS A 70 -7.77 -16.13 -15.91
C LYS A 70 -8.58 -15.28 -16.89
N SER A 71 -8.70 -13.98 -16.64
CA SER A 71 -9.41 -13.06 -17.52
C SER A 71 -8.59 -12.74 -18.78
N LEU A 72 -7.27 -12.63 -18.65
CA LEU A 72 -6.34 -12.30 -19.73
C LEU A 72 -5.99 -13.51 -20.62
N THR A 73 -6.02 -14.73 -20.07
CA THR A 73 -5.69 -15.96 -20.81
C THR A 73 -6.92 -16.66 -21.41
N LYS A 74 -8.09 -16.01 -21.40
CA LYS A 74 -9.36 -16.58 -21.85
C LYS A 74 -9.59 -16.46 -23.37
N LEU A 75 -8.51 -16.34 -24.13
CA LEU A 75 -8.52 -16.38 -25.60
C LEU A 75 -8.75 -17.81 -26.09
#